data_AF-A0A923XEP0-F1
#
_entry.id   AF-A0A923XEP0-F1
#
_cell.length_a   1.000
_cell.length_b   1.000
_cell.length_c   1.000
_cell.angle_alpha   90.00
_cell.angle_beta   90.00
_cell.angle_gamma   90.00
#
_symmetry.space_group_name_H-M   'P 1'
#
loop_
_entity.id
_entity.type
_entity.pdbx_description
1 polymer ?
#
loop_
_entity_poly.entity_id
_entity_poly.type
_entity_poly.pdbx_seq_one_letter_code
_entity_poly.pdbx_strand_id
1 'polypeptide(L)'
;MTSSKLSLLKVWILLPALVAGLWSLSSCQKQKKPSFLIIAVDRLSFNSFACGEDKQNLNSGLSLLCREAIRFTHAYTTSTQSAAAVGSLLTGLYPAQHKLHRSFDRLQPGTKMVQEVADQAGYQTYFFSGSPTILKKTGLSQGFDIFEDSAFFEKKTYFLDFKYQTEKFLASVQESSDPFFTVIYNSELEALNEGESQISSLEKLDEKFFKFFSDLKDRKMWEDNYVIVVGLQGKSDYSRYDETPFSNLNSENTRVNLFIKPPRAKGDEGIFWKMDSTVNLADLGASIWASVTDTKPTITNSIDAEYPIVDFSSIWKTQNKNFVVPIRKVLIEAPDTWNKEISLRLAVLYKNLLHVEDEKPYVYNILTDGLESINIASQQKDFVTDNNADMAALRQQLGFNKWTNYKSKFQNWVFLNREYWSRPNARKSLLDTEFESIKKEKMTQPLSVFLARSLIQARRTSDLNLIKEIDLKQKNITERTKAISFENVKQQSVNLALENIWGLWEADKTWLQSNVILENQ
;
A
#
# COMPACT_ATOMS: atom_id res chain seq x y z
N MET A 1 -32.78 -31.67 -75.45
CA MET A 1 -32.74 -31.13 -74.07
C MET A 1 -31.74 -29.98 -74.04
N THR A 2 -32.24 -28.76 -74.18
CA THR A 2 -31.44 -27.53 -74.19
C THR A 2 -31.35 -26.99 -72.76
N SER A 3 -30.25 -27.21 -72.05
CA SER A 3 -30.03 -26.55 -70.77
C SER A 3 -29.66 -25.08 -71.03
N SER A 4 -30.42 -24.17 -70.44
CA SER A 4 -30.27 -22.73 -70.66
C SER A 4 -28.96 -22.24 -70.05
N LYS A 5 -28.11 -21.60 -70.87
CA LYS A 5 -26.87 -20.92 -70.45
C LYS A 5 -27.07 -19.82 -69.38
N LEU A 6 -28.31 -19.47 -69.03
CA LEU A 6 -28.64 -18.48 -67.99
C LEU A 6 -28.47 -18.98 -66.54
N SER A 7 -28.43 -20.30 -66.29
CA SER A 7 -28.29 -20.81 -64.92
C SER A 7 -26.85 -20.80 -64.40
N LEU A 8 -25.86 -20.93 -65.29
CA LEU A 8 -24.44 -20.93 -64.92
C LEU A 8 -23.92 -19.52 -64.59
N LEU A 9 -24.44 -18.47 -65.23
CA LEU A 9 -24.01 -17.09 -64.94
C LEU A 9 -24.47 -16.60 -63.54
N LYS A 10 -25.63 -17.06 -63.06
CA LYS A 10 -26.13 -16.70 -61.71
C LYS A 10 -25.30 -17.33 -60.59
N VAL A 11 -24.76 -18.53 -60.81
CA VAL A 11 -23.90 -19.22 -59.83
C VAL A 11 -22.55 -18.53 -59.67
N TRP A 12 -21.98 -17.97 -60.75
CA TRP A 12 -20.70 -17.27 -60.72
C TRP A 12 -20.73 -15.85 -60.13
N ILE A 13 -21.92 -15.23 -60.01
CA ILE A 13 -22.09 -13.92 -59.37
C ILE A 13 -22.45 -14.08 -57.88
N LEU A 14 -23.20 -15.12 -57.52
CA LEU A 14 -23.57 -15.41 -56.12
C LEU A 14 -22.39 -15.92 -55.28
N LEU A 15 -21.45 -16.69 -55.85
CA LEU A 15 -20.28 -17.20 -55.13
C LEU A 15 -19.34 -16.09 -54.59
N PRO A 16 -18.88 -15.11 -55.39
CA PRO A 16 -18.00 -14.05 -54.89
C PRO A 16 -18.72 -13.10 -53.91
N ALA A 17 -20.04 -12.90 -54.05
CA ALA A 17 -20.83 -12.12 -53.09
C ALA A 17 -20.96 -12.82 -51.72
N LEU A 18 -21.09 -14.16 -51.71
CA LEU A 18 -21.11 -14.96 -50.48
C LEU A 18 -19.73 -15.03 -49.82
N VAL A 19 -18.65 -15.13 -50.60
CA VAL A 19 -17.26 -15.10 -50.09
C VAL A 19 -16.89 -13.71 -49.56
N ALA A 20 -17.30 -12.63 -50.23
CA ALA A 20 -17.14 -11.26 -49.74
C ALA A 20 -17.98 -11.00 -48.46
N GLY A 21 -19.20 -11.56 -48.39
CA GLY A 21 -20.02 -11.55 -47.18
C GLY A 21 -19.37 -12.28 -45.99
N LEU A 22 -18.79 -13.46 -46.24
CA LEU A 22 -18.05 -14.25 -45.23
C LEU A 22 -16.75 -13.57 -44.77
N TRP A 23 -16.06 -12.83 -45.65
CA TRP A 23 -14.88 -12.03 -45.28
C TRP A 23 -15.25 -10.77 -44.51
N SER A 24 -16.39 -10.13 -44.81
CA SER A 24 -16.88 -8.97 -44.05
C SER A 24 -17.35 -9.32 -42.63
N LEU A 25 -17.82 -10.55 -42.40
CA LEU A 25 -18.18 -11.06 -41.07
C LEU A 25 -16.96 -11.51 -40.24
N SER A 26 -15.82 -11.78 -40.87
CA SER A 26 -14.58 -12.16 -40.18
C SER A 26 -13.75 -10.95 -39.72
N SER A 27 -14.10 -9.73 -40.14
CA SER A 27 -13.33 -8.51 -39.87
C SER A 27 -13.77 -7.73 -38.62
N CYS A 28 -14.72 -8.26 -37.84
CA CYS A 28 -15.20 -7.62 -36.61
C CYS A 28 -14.77 -8.39 -35.36
N GLN A 29 -13.52 -8.87 -35.32
CA GLN A 29 -12.93 -9.34 -34.07
C GLN A 29 -12.59 -8.09 -33.23
N LYS A 30 -13.53 -7.64 -32.41
CA LYS A 30 -13.33 -6.53 -31.46
C LYS A 30 -12.08 -6.85 -30.65
N GLN A 31 -11.00 -6.09 -30.87
CA GLN A 31 -9.73 -6.31 -30.20
C GLN A 31 -9.99 -6.24 -28.69
N LYS A 32 -9.74 -7.35 -27.98
CA LYS A 32 -10.06 -7.46 -26.56
C LYS A 32 -9.20 -6.45 -25.80
N LYS A 33 -9.85 -5.55 -25.07
CA LYS A 33 -9.15 -4.57 -24.24
C LYS A 33 -8.38 -5.31 -23.13
N PRO A 34 -7.10 -4.99 -22.88
CA PRO A 34 -6.36 -5.60 -21.80
C PRO A 34 -6.91 -5.13 -20.45
N SER A 35 -6.96 -6.04 -19.48
CA SER A 35 -7.34 -5.77 -18.09
C SER A 35 -6.14 -5.27 -17.29
N PHE A 36 -6.39 -4.65 -16.14
CA PHE A 36 -5.38 -4.19 -15.19
C PHE A 36 -5.52 -4.95 -13.88
N LEU A 37 -4.49 -5.68 -13.50
CA LEU A 37 -4.34 -6.29 -12.17
C LEU A 37 -3.18 -5.62 -11.45
N ILE A 38 -3.50 -4.88 -10.39
CA ILE A 38 -2.53 -4.17 -9.57
C ILE A 38 -2.45 -4.87 -8.22
N ILE A 39 -1.24 -5.31 -7.84
CA ILE A 39 -0.93 -5.91 -6.54
C ILE A 39 -0.06 -4.90 -5.80
N ALA A 40 -0.67 -4.18 -4.87
CA ALA A 40 -0.04 -3.14 -4.07
C ALA A 40 0.31 -3.69 -2.69
N VAL A 41 1.59 -3.71 -2.33
CA VAL A 41 2.11 -4.49 -1.20
C VAL A 41 2.80 -3.59 -0.17
N ASP A 42 2.35 -3.60 1.07
CA ASP A 42 3.09 -2.95 2.16
C ASP A 42 4.41 -3.68 2.41
N ARG A 43 5.45 -2.93 2.80
CA ARG A 43 6.80 -3.43 3.13
C ARG A 43 7.57 -4.06 1.97
N LEU A 44 7.10 -3.97 0.72
CA LEU A 44 7.85 -4.42 -0.44
C LEU A 44 8.86 -3.35 -0.91
N SER A 45 9.86 -3.10 -0.07
CA SER A 45 10.96 -2.15 -0.29
C SER A 45 11.89 -2.59 -1.42
N PHE A 46 12.65 -1.66 -1.99
CA PHE A 46 13.61 -1.96 -3.05
C PHE A 46 14.72 -2.95 -2.64
N ASN A 47 15.07 -3.02 -1.35
CA ASN A 47 16.14 -3.87 -0.81
C ASN A 47 15.64 -5.25 -0.37
N SER A 48 14.32 -5.51 -0.39
CA SER A 48 13.73 -6.79 -0.02
C SER A 48 14.05 -7.91 -1.02
N PHE A 49 14.18 -7.58 -2.31
CA PHE A 49 14.43 -8.55 -3.36
C PHE A 49 15.29 -7.96 -4.48
N ALA A 50 16.32 -8.71 -4.90
CA ALA A 50 17.13 -8.39 -6.06
C ALA A 50 16.95 -9.43 -7.17
N CYS A 51 16.73 -8.94 -8.41
CA CYS A 51 16.84 -9.74 -9.62
C CYS A 51 18.33 -10.03 -9.89
N GLY A 52 18.79 -11.23 -9.58
CA GLY A 52 20.14 -11.71 -9.91
C GLY A 52 20.14 -12.66 -11.11
N GLU A 53 21.30 -12.83 -11.75
CA GLU A 53 21.48 -13.75 -12.89
C GLU A 53 21.29 -15.23 -12.49
N ASP A 54 21.60 -15.58 -11.23
CA ASP A 54 21.57 -16.96 -10.71
C ASP A 54 20.25 -17.35 -10.02
N LYS A 55 19.24 -16.49 -9.97
CA LYS A 55 17.93 -16.87 -9.39
C LYS A 55 17.07 -17.61 -10.42
N GLN A 56 17.52 -18.81 -10.79
CA GLN A 56 16.78 -19.83 -11.55
C GLN A 56 15.74 -20.58 -10.70
N ASN A 57 15.33 -20.06 -9.54
CA ASN A 57 14.25 -20.72 -8.80
C ASN A 57 12.96 -20.62 -9.63
N LEU A 58 12.58 -21.74 -10.23
CA LEU A 58 11.40 -21.84 -11.08
C LEU A 58 10.12 -21.58 -10.30
N ASN A 59 10.13 -21.70 -8.97
CA ASN A 59 8.97 -21.55 -8.09
C ASN A 59 8.90 -20.19 -7.37
N SER A 60 9.49 -19.13 -7.95
CA SER A 60 9.50 -17.77 -7.38
C SER A 60 8.74 -16.79 -8.27
N GLY A 61 7.77 -16.07 -7.70
CA GLY A 61 6.91 -15.12 -8.42
C GLY A 61 7.64 -13.81 -8.77
N LEU A 62 8.46 -13.30 -7.86
CA LEU A 62 9.34 -12.15 -8.06
C LEU A 62 10.41 -12.48 -9.11
N SER A 63 10.98 -13.70 -9.07
CA SER A 63 11.91 -14.15 -10.12
C SER A 63 11.20 -14.28 -11.49
N LEU A 64 9.94 -14.71 -11.51
CA LEU A 64 9.12 -14.70 -12.72
C LEU A 64 8.93 -13.27 -13.26
N LEU A 65 8.59 -12.31 -12.40
CA LEU A 65 8.47 -10.90 -12.78
C LEU A 65 9.79 -10.32 -13.29
N CYS A 66 10.94 -10.67 -12.71
CA CYS A 66 12.23 -10.23 -13.26
C CYS A 66 12.46 -10.65 -14.72
N ARG A 67 11.89 -11.79 -15.14
CA ARG A 67 12.02 -12.32 -16.51
C ARG A 67 10.91 -11.86 -17.44
N GLU A 68 9.77 -11.45 -16.91
CA GLU A 68 8.55 -11.19 -17.70
C GLU A 68 7.97 -9.78 -17.53
N ALA A 69 8.59 -8.91 -16.72
CA ALA A 69 8.11 -7.55 -16.48
C ALA A 69 9.21 -6.50 -16.74
N ILE A 70 8.76 -5.28 -17.00
CA ILE A 70 9.58 -4.07 -16.89
C ILE A 70 9.80 -3.80 -15.41
N ARG A 71 11.05 -3.63 -14.98
CA ARG A 71 11.38 -3.33 -13.59
C ARG A 71 11.94 -1.92 -13.45
N PHE A 72 11.38 -1.15 -12.53
CA PHE A 72 11.90 0.18 -12.19
C PHE A 72 12.81 0.07 -10.98
N THR A 73 14.06 0.54 -11.11
CA THR A 73 15.02 0.53 -9.99
C THR A 73 14.81 1.69 -9.04
N HIS A 74 14.31 2.83 -9.51
CA HIS A 74 14.16 4.07 -8.75
C HIS A 74 12.67 4.45 -8.62
N ALA A 75 11.84 3.51 -8.17
CA ALA A 75 10.45 3.76 -7.83
C ALA A 75 10.33 4.19 -6.36
N TYR A 76 9.56 5.25 -6.10
CA TYR A 76 9.36 5.82 -4.77
C TYR A 76 7.88 5.90 -4.40
N THR A 77 7.55 5.66 -3.14
CA THR A 77 6.23 6.00 -2.61
C THR A 77 6.04 7.51 -2.53
N THR A 78 4.79 7.95 -2.58
CA THR A 78 4.41 9.35 -2.32
C THR A 78 4.20 9.62 -0.83
N SER A 79 3.96 8.57 -0.03
CA SER A 79 3.73 8.69 1.41
C SER A 79 4.16 7.44 2.17
N THR A 80 4.58 7.61 3.42
CA THR A 80 4.78 6.49 4.36
C THR A 80 3.46 5.86 4.83
N GLN A 81 2.31 6.46 4.50
CA GLN A 81 0.98 5.96 4.82
C GLN A 81 0.37 5.22 3.62
N SER A 82 0.00 3.94 3.81
CA SER A 82 -0.53 3.08 2.75
C SER A 82 -1.76 3.65 2.06
N ALA A 83 -2.69 4.25 2.82
CA ALA A 83 -3.89 4.87 2.27
C ALA A 83 -3.57 6.07 1.35
N ALA A 84 -2.61 6.91 1.75
CA ALA A 84 -2.18 8.04 0.93
C ALA A 84 -1.44 7.58 -0.32
N ALA A 85 -0.55 6.59 -0.19
CA ALA A 85 0.18 5.99 -1.30
C ALA A 85 -0.76 5.34 -2.35
N VAL A 86 -1.76 4.57 -1.90
CA VAL A 86 -2.80 4.01 -2.78
C VAL A 86 -3.69 5.12 -3.35
N GLY A 87 -3.98 6.17 -2.58
CA GLY A 87 -4.65 7.37 -3.08
C GLY A 87 -3.92 7.99 -4.26
N SER A 88 -2.58 8.10 -4.19
CA SER A 88 -1.77 8.60 -5.30
C SER A 88 -1.77 7.67 -6.51
N LEU A 89 -1.71 6.36 -6.28
CA LEU A 89 -1.83 5.34 -7.32
C LEU A 89 -3.18 5.42 -8.05
N LEU A 90 -4.28 5.68 -7.35
CA LEU A 90 -5.62 5.71 -7.93
C LEU A 90 -5.98 7.06 -8.55
N THR A 91 -5.42 8.15 -8.06
CA THR A 91 -5.72 9.50 -8.56
C THR A 91 -4.72 9.99 -9.60
N GLY A 92 -3.49 9.48 -9.59
CA GLY A 92 -2.36 10.07 -10.30
C GLY A 92 -2.00 11.45 -9.76
N LEU A 93 -2.21 11.69 -8.46
CA LEU A 93 -1.95 12.95 -7.76
C LEU A 93 -1.12 12.69 -6.49
N TYR A 94 -0.40 13.69 -6.00
CA TYR A 94 0.22 13.63 -4.68
C TYR A 94 -0.81 13.74 -3.54
N PRO A 95 -0.49 13.26 -2.33
CA PRO A 95 -1.37 13.42 -1.17
C PRO A 95 -1.76 14.88 -0.88
N ALA A 96 -0.81 15.81 -1.05
CA ALA A 96 -1.08 17.25 -0.96
C ALA A 96 -2.18 17.75 -1.92
N GLN A 97 -2.40 17.07 -3.05
CA GLN A 97 -3.44 17.39 -4.02
C GLN A 97 -4.76 16.66 -3.72
N HIS A 98 -4.73 15.36 -3.41
CA HIS A 98 -5.94 14.57 -3.17
C HIS A 98 -6.45 14.55 -1.71
N LYS A 99 -5.70 15.18 -0.79
CA LYS A 99 -6.03 15.41 0.63
C LYS A 99 -6.20 14.17 1.51
N LEU A 100 -5.80 12.99 1.01
CA LEU A 100 -5.75 11.77 1.81
C LEU A 100 -4.32 11.59 2.30
N HIS A 101 -4.06 11.94 3.56
CA HIS A 101 -2.73 11.88 4.16
C HIS A 101 -2.57 10.64 5.04
N ARG A 102 -3.62 10.26 5.78
CA ARG A 102 -3.60 9.15 6.75
C ARG A 102 -4.73 8.16 6.49
N SER A 103 -4.61 6.97 7.05
CA SER A 103 -5.60 5.87 6.96
C SER A 103 -6.97 6.19 7.56
N PHE A 104 -7.08 7.25 8.36
CA PHE A 104 -8.33 7.73 8.94
C PHE A 104 -8.82 9.05 8.37
N ASP A 105 -8.05 9.67 7.48
CA ASP A 105 -8.53 10.78 6.68
C ASP A 105 -9.44 10.25 5.55
N ARG A 106 -10.02 11.18 4.79
CA ARG A 106 -10.84 10.87 3.63
C ARG A 106 -10.34 11.64 2.42
N LEU A 107 -10.30 10.98 1.27
CA LEU A 107 -10.08 11.58 -0.03
C LEU A 107 -10.95 12.82 -0.22
N GLN A 108 -10.38 13.88 -0.78
CA GLN A 108 -11.14 15.09 -1.09
C GLN A 108 -12.35 14.75 -1.97
N PRO A 109 -13.58 15.14 -1.56
CA PRO A 109 -14.78 14.91 -2.35
C PRO A 109 -14.65 15.47 -3.77
N GLY A 110 -15.09 14.69 -4.77
CA GLY A 110 -15.01 15.07 -6.18
C GLY A 110 -13.66 14.79 -6.85
N THR A 111 -12.65 14.30 -6.12
CA THR A 111 -11.40 13.82 -6.72
C THR A 111 -11.70 12.59 -7.56
N LYS A 112 -11.52 12.71 -8.88
CA LYS A 112 -11.74 11.60 -9.81
C LYS A 112 -10.58 10.60 -9.74
N MET A 113 -10.91 9.31 -9.79
CA MET A 113 -9.94 8.21 -9.72
C MET A 113 -9.97 7.33 -10.97
N VAL A 114 -8.89 6.58 -11.17
CA VAL A 114 -8.65 5.77 -12.37
C VAL A 114 -9.69 4.66 -12.55
N GLN A 115 -10.20 4.09 -11.46
CA GLN A 115 -11.26 3.09 -11.52
C GLN A 115 -12.58 3.68 -12.04
N GLU A 116 -12.88 4.96 -11.74
CA GLU A 116 -14.11 5.60 -12.26
C GLU A 116 -14.03 5.82 -13.77
N VAL A 117 -12.84 6.17 -14.30
CA VAL A 117 -12.66 6.24 -15.75
C VAL A 117 -12.56 4.86 -16.40
N ALA A 118 -12.07 3.85 -15.67
CA ALA A 118 -12.07 2.47 -16.13
C ALA A 118 -13.50 1.93 -16.25
N ASP A 119 -14.35 2.14 -15.23
CA ASP A 119 -15.77 1.83 -15.27
C ASP A 119 -16.46 2.49 -16.47
N GLN A 120 -16.24 3.80 -16.67
CA GLN A 120 -16.74 4.54 -17.84
C GLN A 120 -16.22 3.97 -19.18
N ALA A 121 -15.04 3.34 -19.19
CA ALA A 121 -14.46 2.68 -20.36
C ALA A 121 -14.92 1.22 -20.55
N GLY A 122 -15.82 0.73 -19.69
CA GLY A 122 -16.43 -0.60 -19.73
C GLY A 122 -15.64 -1.67 -18.99
N TYR A 123 -14.85 -1.30 -17.98
CA TYR A 123 -14.15 -2.24 -17.11
C TYR A 123 -15.00 -2.58 -15.89
N GLN A 124 -15.02 -3.85 -15.49
CA GLN A 124 -15.46 -4.23 -14.15
C GLN A 124 -14.39 -3.85 -13.14
N THR A 125 -14.77 -3.25 -12.01
CA THR A 125 -13.83 -2.62 -11.08
C THR A 125 -13.86 -3.31 -9.70
N TYR A 126 -12.70 -3.80 -9.24
CA TYR A 126 -12.61 -4.55 -7.99
C TYR A 126 -11.49 -4.04 -7.09
N PHE A 127 -11.76 -3.96 -5.79
CA PHE A 127 -10.76 -3.68 -4.77
C PHE A 127 -10.84 -4.72 -3.65
N PHE A 128 -9.72 -5.37 -3.33
CA PHE A 128 -9.60 -6.33 -2.23
C PHE A 128 -8.63 -5.77 -1.19
N SER A 129 -9.18 -5.32 -0.06
CA SER A 129 -8.36 -4.78 1.03
C SER A 129 -7.62 -5.89 1.77
N GLY A 130 -6.40 -5.61 2.24
CA GLY A 130 -5.54 -6.57 2.97
C GLY A 130 -5.25 -6.21 4.41
N SER A 131 -5.57 -4.98 4.81
CA SER A 131 -5.57 -4.52 6.20
C SER A 131 -6.56 -3.37 6.39
N PRO A 132 -6.96 -3.04 7.63
CA PRO A 132 -7.97 -2.03 7.87
C PRO A 132 -7.45 -0.58 7.77
N THR A 133 -6.20 -0.39 7.31
CA THR A 133 -5.67 0.93 6.93
C THR A 133 -6.39 1.50 5.70
N ILE A 134 -6.95 0.64 4.84
CA ILE A 134 -7.70 1.03 3.64
C ILE A 134 -9.09 0.39 3.70
N LEU A 135 -10.07 1.20 4.09
CA LEU A 135 -11.49 0.85 4.19
C LEU A 135 -12.33 1.84 3.39
N LYS A 136 -13.61 1.53 3.14
CA LYS A 136 -14.54 2.43 2.43
C LYS A 136 -14.55 3.88 2.96
N LYS A 137 -14.31 4.06 4.27
CA LYS A 137 -14.28 5.38 4.92
C LYS A 137 -13.24 6.35 4.33
N THR A 138 -12.14 5.84 3.78
CA THR A 138 -11.07 6.65 3.19
C THR A 138 -11.51 7.35 1.91
N GLY A 139 -12.67 7.00 1.36
CA GLY A 139 -13.18 7.54 0.10
C GLY A 139 -12.65 6.84 -1.14
N LEU A 140 -11.65 5.96 -1.02
CA LEU A 140 -11.07 5.20 -2.14
C LEU A 140 -12.01 4.15 -2.74
N SER A 141 -13.15 3.89 -2.10
CA SER A 141 -14.17 2.94 -2.60
C SER A 141 -15.03 3.46 -3.75
N GLN A 142 -15.04 4.77 -3.97
CA GLN A 142 -15.78 5.37 -5.07
C GLN A 142 -15.28 4.83 -6.41
N GLY A 143 -16.22 4.42 -7.28
CA GLY A 143 -15.93 3.90 -8.62
C GLY A 143 -15.50 2.43 -8.68
N PHE A 144 -15.53 1.69 -7.56
CA PHE A 144 -15.39 0.23 -7.57
C PHE A 144 -16.77 -0.45 -7.50
N ASP A 145 -17.02 -1.40 -8.39
CA ASP A 145 -18.21 -2.27 -8.36
C ASP A 145 -18.21 -3.13 -7.10
N ILE A 146 -17.05 -3.67 -6.74
CA ILE A 146 -16.84 -4.40 -5.48
C ILE A 146 -15.65 -3.81 -4.75
N PHE A 147 -15.90 -3.36 -3.53
CA PHE A 147 -14.87 -3.01 -2.55
C PHE A 147 -15.01 -3.93 -1.34
N GLU A 148 -14.13 -4.92 -1.27
CA GLU A 148 -14.11 -5.95 -0.23
C GLU A 148 -13.23 -5.50 0.96
N ASP A 149 -13.92 -5.09 2.03
CA ASP A 149 -13.33 -4.69 3.30
C ASP A 149 -14.05 -5.31 4.52
N SER A 150 -14.97 -6.27 4.32
CA SER A 150 -15.70 -6.93 5.41
C SER A 150 -14.95 -8.13 6.00
N ALA A 151 -14.06 -8.74 5.21
CA ALA A 151 -13.34 -9.96 5.59
C ALA A 151 -12.56 -9.87 6.93
N PHE A 152 -12.09 -8.68 7.35
CA PHE A 152 -11.41 -8.49 8.64
C PHE A 152 -12.34 -8.72 9.84
N PHE A 153 -13.60 -8.31 9.71
CA PHE A 153 -14.61 -8.47 10.75
C PHE A 153 -15.05 -9.94 10.86
N GLU A 154 -15.22 -10.61 9.72
CA GLU A 154 -15.61 -12.01 9.64
C GLU A 154 -14.52 -12.94 10.19
N LYS A 155 -13.27 -12.71 9.77
CA LYS A 155 -12.12 -13.55 10.16
C LYS A 155 -11.49 -13.15 11.49
N LYS A 156 -11.84 -11.98 12.03
CA LYS A 156 -11.29 -11.42 13.28
C LYS A 156 -9.76 -11.35 13.23
N THR A 157 -9.20 -10.93 12.10
CA THR A 157 -7.77 -10.74 11.86
C THR A 157 -7.49 -9.32 11.36
N TYR A 158 -6.30 -8.80 11.67
CA TYR A 158 -5.85 -7.49 11.20
C TYR A 158 -5.30 -7.54 9.77
N PHE A 159 -4.66 -8.66 9.41
CA PHE A 159 -4.02 -8.85 8.10
C PHE A 159 -4.65 -10.05 7.40
N LEU A 160 -4.95 -9.89 6.11
CA LEU A 160 -5.50 -10.96 5.28
C LEU A 160 -4.39 -11.63 4.47
N ASP A 161 -4.53 -12.94 4.33
CA ASP A 161 -3.66 -13.78 3.53
C ASP A 161 -3.83 -13.48 2.04
N PHE A 162 -2.72 -13.33 1.30
CA PHE A 162 -2.75 -13.04 -0.13
C PHE A 162 -3.50 -14.10 -0.96
N LYS A 163 -3.44 -15.38 -0.56
CA LYS A 163 -4.18 -16.47 -1.22
C LYS A 163 -5.68 -16.23 -1.14
N TYR A 164 -6.18 -15.78 0.01
CA TYR A 164 -7.60 -15.50 0.17
C TYR A 164 -8.06 -14.34 -0.74
N GLN A 165 -7.26 -13.28 -0.84
CA GLN A 165 -7.58 -12.14 -1.70
C GLN A 165 -7.60 -12.53 -3.18
N THR A 166 -6.64 -13.35 -3.61
CA THR A 166 -6.56 -13.84 -4.98
C THR A 166 -7.67 -14.83 -5.34
N GLU A 167 -8.08 -15.71 -4.42
CA GLU A 167 -9.24 -16.59 -4.60
C GLU A 167 -10.54 -15.78 -4.79
N LYS A 168 -10.73 -14.71 -3.99
CA LYS A 168 -11.87 -13.80 -4.13
C LYS A 168 -11.85 -13.08 -5.47
N PHE A 169 -10.71 -12.55 -5.88
CA PHE A 169 -10.53 -11.94 -7.21
C PHE A 169 -10.89 -12.92 -8.33
N LEU A 170 -10.32 -14.14 -8.32
CA LEU A 170 -10.55 -15.15 -9.34
C LEU A 170 -12.03 -15.55 -9.42
N ALA A 171 -12.74 -15.61 -8.29
CA ALA A 171 -14.17 -15.83 -8.26
C ALA A 171 -14.94 -14.67 -8.92
N SER A 172 -14.61 -13.41 -8.59
CA SER A 172 -15.28 -12.23 -9.16
C SER A 172 -15.15 -12.12 -10.68
N VAL A 173 -13.99 -12.48 -11.24
CA VAL A 173 -13.74 -12.40 -12.69
C VAL A 173 -14.12 -13.65 -13.46
N GLN A 174 -14.47 -14.75 -12.79
CA GLN A 174 -14.93 -15.97 -13.48
C GLN A 174 -16.34 -15.79 -14.07
N GLU A 175 -17.12 -14.86 -13.53
CA GLU A 175 -18.51 -14.63 -13.91
C GLU A 175 -18.67 -13.74 -15.15
N SER A 176 -17.60 -13.09 -15.62
CA SER A 176 -17.64 -12.19 -16.79
C SER A 176 -16.44 -12.35 -17.72
N SER A 177 -16.66 -12.14 -19.03
CA SER A 177 -15.59 -12.02 -20.02
C SER A 177 -15.11 -10.59 -20.24
N ASP A 178 -15.73 -9.62 -19.56
CA ASP A 178 -15.43 -8.19 -19.67
C ASP A 178 -14.04 -7.85 -19.12
N PRO A 179 -13.38 -6.80 -19.63
CA PRO A 179 -12.11 -6.38 -19.09
C PRO A 179 -12.29 -5.90 -17.64
N PHE A 180 -11.28 -6.08 -16.80
CA PHE A 180 -11.34 -5.70 -15.39
C PHE A 180 -10.24 -4.72 -14.99
N PHE A 181 -10.51 -3.93 -13.96
CA PHE A 181 -9.57 -3.07 -13.27
C PHE A 181 -9.58 -3.46 -11.79
N THR A 182 -8.55 -4.18 -11.36
CA THR A 182 -8.48 -4.75 -10.02
C THR A 182 -7.29 -4.19 -9.25
N VAL A 183 -7.53 -3.85 -7.98
CA VAL A 183 -6.47 -3.64 -6.99
C VAL A 183 -6.57 -4.67 -5.88
N ILE A 184 -5.50 -5.43 -5.67
CA ILE A 184 -5.28 -6.25 -4.49
C ILE A 184 -4.29 -5.49 -3.61
N TYR A 185 -4.78 -4.94 -2.50
CA TYR A 185 -3.95 -4.31 -1.48
C TYR A 185 -3.53 -5.38 -0.47
N ASN A 186 -2.25 -5.72 -0.36
CA ASN A 186 -1.74 -6.74 0.56
C ASN A 186 -0.81 -6.14 1.62
N SER A 187 -0.94 -6.61 2.85
CA SER A 187 -0.12 -6.14 3.99
C SER A 187 0.49 -7.30 4.78
N GLU A 188 0.63 -8.48 4.16
CA GLU A 188 1.07 -9.69 4.86
C GLU A 188 2.50 -9.57 5.40
N LEU A 189 3.37 -8.81 4.71
CA LEU A 189 4.74 -8.55 5.16
C LEU A 189 4.84 -7.67 6.42
N GLU A 190 3.74 -7.03 6.86
CA GLU A 190 3.69 -6.36 8.16
C GLU A 190 3.52 -7.35 9.33
N ALA A 191 3.00 -8.54 9.04
CA ALA A 191 2.50 -9.51 10.02
C ALA A 191 3.52 -10.62 10.32
N LEU A 192 4.77 -10.28 10.64
CA LEU A 192 5.77 -11.29 11.02
C LEU A 192 5.29 -12.14 12.21
N ASN A 193 5.27 -13.46 12.10
CA ASN A 193 5.04 -14.29 13.28
C ASN A 193 6.27 -14.36 14.19
N GLU A 194 6.08 -14.79 15.44
CA GLU A 194 7.21 -15.01 16.36
C GLU A 194 8.16 -16.08 15.80
N GLY A 195 9.45 -15.75 15.71
CA GLY A 195 10.46 -16.60 15.09
C GLY A 195 10.54 -16.50 13.56
N GLU A 196 9.63 -15.76 12.90
CA GLU A 196 9.76 -15.44 11.49
C GLU A 196 10.69 -14.24 11.28
N SER A 197 11.52 -14.35 10.25
CA SER A 197 12.28 -13.24 9.71
C SER A 197 11.53 -12.59 8.55
N GLN A 198 11.88 -11.34 8.24
CA GLN A 198 11.41 -10.67 7.03
C GLN A 198 11.70 -11.48 5.77
N ILE A 199 12.86 -12.15 5.72
CA ILE A 199 13.26 -13.00 4.59
C ILE A 199 12.26 -14.15 4.44
N SER A 200 11.97 -14.88 5.53
CA SER A 200 11.03 -16.00 5.48
C SER A 200 9.59 -15.59 5.13
N SER A 201 9.14 -14.41 5.58
CA SER A 201 7.79 -13.92 5.24
C SER A 201 7.72 -13.46 3.79
N LEU A 202 8.80 -12.86 3.25
CA LEU A 202 8.90 -12.55 1.84
C LEU A 202 8.93 -13.81 0.97
N GLU A 203 9.68 -14.84 1.34
CA GLU A 203 9.72 -16.13 0.63
C GLU A 203 8.33 -16.78 0.57
N LYS A 204 7.58 -16.77 1.67
CA LYS A 204 6.18 -17.26 1.70
C LYS A 204 5.26 -16.47 0.77
N LEU A 205 5.36 -15.13 0.78
CA LEU A 205 4.57 -14.29 -0.13
C LEU A 205 4.98 -14.53 -1.59
N ASP A 206 6.27 -14.72 -1.85
CA ASP A 206 6.82 -14.98 -3.18
C ASP A 206 6.35 -16.32 -3.77
N GLU A 207 6.26 -17.37 -2.94
CA GLU A 207 5.64 -18.64 -3.32
C GLU A 207 4.16 -18.47 -3.68
N LYS A 208 3.42 -17.66 -2.92
CA LYS A 208 2.02 -17.33 -3.22
C LYS A 208 1.88 -16.52 -4.50
N PHE A 209 2.79 -15.57 -4.76
CA PHE A 209 2.87 -14.89 -6.06
C PHE A 209 3.08 -15.89 -7.19
N PHE A 210 4.04 -16.80 -7.05
CA PHE A 210 4.30 -17.82 -8.06
C PHE A 210 3.06 -18.66 -8.36
N LYS A 211 2.39 -19.15 -7.31
CA LYS A 211 1.17 -19.95 -7.47
C LYS A 211 0.07 -19.17 -8.17
N PHE A 212 -0.18 -17.93 -7.75
CA PHE A 212 -1.20 -17.09 -8.36
C PHE A 212 -0.89 -16.74 -9.82
N PHE A 213 0.36 -16.40 -10.15
CA PHE A 213 0.76 -16.11 -11.53
C PHE A 213 0.67 -17.35 -12.42
N SER A 214 0.97 -18.54 -11.87
CA SER A 214 0.74 -19.81 -12.57
C SER A 214 -0.75 -20.02 -12.85
N ASP A 215 -1.62 -19.76 -11.88
CA ASP A 215 -3.08 -19.87 -12.07
C ASP A 215 -3.59 -18.86 -13.12
N LEU A 216 -3.02 -17.65 -13.19
CA LEU A 216 -3.32 -16.68 -14.26
C LEU A 216 -2.86 -17.18 -15.64
N LYS A 217 -1.70 -17.86 -15.73
CA LYS A 217 -1.22 -18.47 -16.98
C LYS A 217 -2.15 -19.59 -17.44
N ASP A 218 -2.53 -20.48 -16.54
CA ASP A 218 -3.45 -21.60 -16.84
C ASP A 218 -4.82 -21.10 -17.32
N ARG A 219 -5.29 -19.98 -16.76
CA ARG A 219 -6.55 -19.32 -17.14
C ARG A 219 -6.43 -18.41 -18.37
N LYS A 220 -5.26 -18.32 -19.01
CA LYS A 220 -4.97 -17.42 -20.14
C LYS A 220 -5.21 -15.94 -19.82
N MET A 221 -5.05 -15.56 -18.55
CA MET A 221 -5.17 -14.18 -18.08
C MET A 221 -3.81 -13.49 -17.98
N TRP A 222 -2.72 -14.23 -17.94
CA TRP A 222 -1.39 -13.65 -17.83
C TRP A 222 -0.97 -12.89 -19.09
N GLU A 223 -1.15 -13.48 -20.28
CA GLU A 223 -0.64 -12.87 -21.53
C GLU A 223 -1.47 -11.71 -22.05
N ASP A 224 -2.78 -11.71 -21.79
CA ASP A 224 -3.70 -10.72 -22.34
C ASP A 224 -3.85 -9.46 -21.47
N ASN A 225 -3.28 -9.43 -20.26
CA ASN A 225 -3.53 -8.38 -19.28
C ASN A 225 -2.25 -7.75 -18.72
N TYR A 226 -2.40 -6.55 -18.15
CA TYR A 226 -1.39 -5.93 -17.33
C TYR A 226 -1.36 -6.58 -15.94
N VAL A 227 -0.19 -7.01 -15.48
CA VAL A 227 0.06 -7.38 -14.09
C VAL A 227 1.12 -6.45 -13.51
N ILE A 228 0.70 -5.63 -12.54
CA ILE A 228 1.52 -4.61 -11.92
C ILE A 228 1.74 -5.01 -10.46
N VAL A 229 2.98 -5.16 -10.03
CA VAL A 229 3.33 -5.39 -8.62
C VAL A 229 4.13 -4.20 -8.13
N VAL A 230 3.63 -3.54 -7.08
CA VAL A 230 4.21 -2.30 -6.57
C VAL A 230 4.25 -2.31 -5.04
N GLY A 231 5.35 -1.87 -4.45
CA GLY A 231 5.44 -1.61 -3.02
C GLY A 231 4.81 -0.28 -2.64
N LEU A 232 4.21 -0.19 -1.45
CA LEU A 232 3.58 1.03 -0.94
C LEU A 232 4.47 1.83 0.01
N GLN A 233 5.30 1.13 0.77
CA GLN A 233 6.37 1.66 1.61
C GLN A 233 7.27 0.50 2.02
N GLY A 234 8.45 0.80 2.53
CA GLY A 234 9.48 -0.15 2.88
C GLY A 234 9.53 -0.49 4.36
N LYS A 235 10.73 -0.65 4.92
CA LYS A 235 10.91 -0.87 6.35
C LYS A 235 11.90 0.15 6.89
N SER A 236 11.77 0.46 8.18
CA SER A 236 12.81 1.16 8.94
C SER A 236 13.79 0.13 9.50
N ASP A 237 14.61 -0.48 8.62
CA ASP A 237 15.54 -1.57 8.94
C ASP A 237 16.74 -1.11 9.75
N TYR A 238 17.22 0.11 9.49
CA TYR A 238 18.45 0.62 10.11
C TYR A 238 18.25 1.15 11.53
N SER A 239 17.09 0.91 12.17
CA SER A 239 16.78 1.34 13.55
C SER A 239 17.19 2.79 13.81
N ARG A 240 16.83 3.68 12.87
CA ARG A 240 17.20 5.10 12.93
C ARG A 240 16.75 5.72 14.25
N TYR A 241 17.68 6.43 14.89
CA TYR A 241 17.41 7.09 16.17
C TYR A 241 16.27 8.09 15.98
N ASP A 242 15.34 8.13 16.93
CA ASP A 242 14.12 8.96 16.89
C ASP A 242 13.15 8.78 15.71
N GLU A 243 13.37 7.83 14.80
CA GLU A 243 12.42 7.58 13.72
C GLU A 243 11.48 6.40 14.01
N THR A 244 10.32 6.43 13.36
CA THR A 244 9.36 5.34 13.26
C THR A 244 9.17 4.99 11.79
N PRO A 245 8.65 3.80 11.44
CA PRO A 245 8.32 3.50 10.05
C PRO A 245 7.36 4.49 9.38
N PHE A 246 6.56 5.23 10.15
CA PHE A 246 5.63 6.24 9.61
C PHE A 246 6.27 7.62 9.43
N SER A 247 7.35 7.92 10.15
CA SER A 247 8.07 9.18 10.02
C SER A 247 9.34 9.09 9.18
N ASN A 248 9.86 7.88 8.97
CA ASN A 248 11.09 7.62 8.23
C ASN A 248 10.91 7.91 6.72
N LEU A 249 11.59 8.93 6.22
CA LEU A 249 11.57 9.35 4.82
C LEU A 249 12.83 8.92 4.04
N ASN A 250 13.69 8.11 4.66
CA ASN A 250 14.88 7.54 4.05
C ASN A 250 14.53 6.47 3.00
N SER A 251 15.46 6.20 2.08
CA SER A 251 15.24 5.32 0.93
C SER A 251 14.86 3.89 1.32
N GLU A 252 15.29 3.37 2.47
CA GLU A 252 14.88 2.06 3.00
C GLU A 252 13.36 1.91 3.15
N ASN A 253 12.69 3.03 3.41
CA ASN A 253 11.25 3.08 3.65
C ASN A 253 10.50 3.71 2.47
N THR A 254 11.15 4.59 1.70
CA THR A 254 10.46 5.33 0.62
C THR A 254 10.71 4.77 -0.77
N ARG A 255 11.82 4.07 -1.02
CA ARG A 255 12.11 3.42 -2.31
C ARG A 255 11.53 2.00 -2.32
N VAL A 256 10.72 1.71 -3.33
CA VAL A 256 9.89 0.50 -3.41
C VAL A 256 10.17 -0.31 -4.67
N ASN A 257 9.77 -1.58 -4.67
CA ASN A 257 9.79 -2.38 -5.89
C ASN A 257 8.62 -1.99 -6.81
N LEU A 258 8.88 -1.96 -8.12
CA LEU A 258 7.85 -1.77 -9.15
C LEU A 258 8.15 -2.64 -10.37
N PHE A 259 7.20 -3.54 -10.65
CA PHE A 259 7.19 -4.42 -11.81
C PHE A 259 5.92 -4.17 -12.62
N ILE A 260 6.07 -4.04 -13.94
CA ILE A 260 4.95 -3.88 -14.88
C ILE A 260 5.09 -4.94 -15.96
N LYS A 261 4.22 -5.96 -15.93
CA LYS A 261 4.09 -6.96 -16.99
C LYS A 261 2.99 -6.50 -17.94
N PRO A 262 3.29 -6.00 -19.15
CA PRO A 262 2.28 -5.65 -20.12
C PRO A 262 1.69 -6.89 -20.82
N PRO A 263 0.54 -6.75 -21.51
CA PRO A 263 0.04 -7.80 -22.39
C PRO A 263 1.06 -8.09 -23.50
N ARG A 264 1.15 -9.35 -23.94
CA ARG A 264 2.12 -9.82 -24.93
C ARG A 264 1.43 -10.69 -25.98
N ALA A 265 1.71 -10.41 -27.25
CA ALA A 265 1.25 -11.28 -28.32
C ALA A 265 2.07 -12.58 -28.34
N LYS A 266 1.45 -13.69 -28.74
CA LYS A 266 2.13 -14.97 -28.87
C LYS A 266 3.25 -14.87 -29.91
N GLY A 267 4.49 -15.14 -29.49
CA GLY A 267 5.69 -15.06 -30.35
C GLY A 267 6.46 -13.74 -30.25
N ASP A 268 5.98 -12.77 -29.46
CA ASP A 268 6.78 -11.60 -29.06
C ASP A 268 7.90 -12.06 -28.12
N GLU A 269 9.12 -11.53 -28.28
CA GLU A 269 10.27 -11.88 -27.42
C GLU A 269 10.06 -11.45 -25.95
N GLY A 270 9.00 -10.69 -25.68
CA GLY A 270 8.59 -10.28 -24.36
C GLY A 270 9.34 -9.04 -23.90
N ILE A 271 8.59 -8.09 -23.34
CA ILE A 271 9.13 -6.85 -22.77
C ILE A 271 9.63 -7.10 -21.35
N PHE A 272 10.92 -7.40 -21.19
CA PHE A 272 11.57 -7.53 -19.88
C PHE A 272 12.88 -6.73 -19.88
N TRP A 273 12.87 -5.54 -19.29
CA TRP A 273 14.07 -4.73 -19.15
C TRP A 273 14.04 -3.87 -17.89
N LYS A 274 15.22 -3.40 -17.50
CA LYS A 274 15.42 -2.51 -16.36
C LYS A 274 15.24 -1.06 -16.79
N MET A 275 14.37 -0.32 -16.10
CA MET A 275 14.23 1.13 -16.23
C MET A 275 14.93 1.82 -15.06
N ASP A 276 15.97 2.60 -15.39
CA ASP A 276 16.80 3.32 -14.43
C ASP A 276 16.39 4.80 -14.36
N SER A 277 15.13 5.04 -14.04
CA SER A 277 14.53 6.38 -14.00
C SER A 277 13.73 6.57 -12.73
N THR A 278 13.79 7.79 -12.18
CA THR A 278 13.06 8.15 -10.95
C THR A 278 11.58 8.34 -11.27
N VAL A 279 10.75 7.46 -10.72
CA VAL A 279 9.29 7.50 -10.80
C VAL A 279 8.71 7.35 -9.40
N ASN A 280 7.47 7.79 -9.21
CA ASN A 280 6.73 7.55 -7.98
C ASN A 280 5.33 6.99 -8.23
N LEU A 281 4.59 6.73 -7.15
CA LEU A 281 3.24 6.18 -7.23
C LEU A 281 2.21 7.11 -7.90
N ALA A 282 2.39 8.44 -7.83
CA ALA A 282 1.55 9.38 -8.55
C ALA A 282 1.81 9.31 -10.07
N ASP A 283 3.08 9.21 -10.49
CA ASP A 283 3.45 8.99 -11.89
C ASP A 283 2.86 7.66 -12.42
N LEU A 284 2.93 6.59 -11.62
CA LEU A 284 2.34 5.30 -11.95
C LEU A 284 0.82 5.43 -12.13
N GLY A 285 0.13 6.08 -11.19
CA GLY A 285 -1.30 6.34 -11.30
C GLY A 285 -1.69 7.12 -12.55
N ALA A 286 -0.98 8.21 -12.85
CA ALA A 286 -1.19 9.00 -14.06
C ALA A 286 -0.92 8.18 -15.34
N SER A 287 0.08 7.29 -15.32
CA SER A 287 0.40 6.43 -16.46
C SER A 287 -0.63 5.32 -16.67
N ILE A 288 -1.19 4.75 -15.59
CA ILE A 288 -2.30 3.79 -15.68
C ILE A 288 -3.54 4.51 -16.22
N TRP A 289 -3.84 5.70 -15.73
CA TRP A 289 -4.94 6.53 -16.24
C TRP A 289 -4.82 6.80 -17.75
N ALA A 290 -3.63 7.18 -18.22
CA ALA A 290 -3.33 7.38 -19.64
C ALA A 290 -3.39 6.08 -20.45
N SER A 291 -3.18 4.94 -19.81
CA SER A 291 -3.36 3.62 -20.45
C SER A 291 -4.83 3.25 -20.61
N VAL A 292 -5.71 3.71 -19.71
CA VAL A 292 -7.16 3.48 -19.77
C VAL A 292 -7.86 4.45 -20.72
N THR A 293 -7.44 5.72 -20.74
CA THR A 293 -8.21 6.81 -21.37
C THR A 293 -7.51 7.60 -22.48
N ASP A 294 -6.22 7.35 -22.72
CA ASP A 294 -5.36 8.20 -23.57
C ASP A 294 -5.21 9.67 -23.11
N THR A 295 -5.68 9.98 -21.90
CA THR A 295 -5.60 11.32 -21.28
C THR A 295 -4.90 11.24 -19.92
N LYS A 296 -4.57 12.38 -19.32
CA LYS A 296 -4.02 12.45 -17.95
C LYS A 296 -5.08 13.01 -16.99
N PRO A 297 -4.96 12.73 -15.67
CA PRO A 297 -5.73 13.44 -14.67
C PRO A 297 -5.63 14.96 -14.88
N THR A 298 -6.74 15.68 -14.72
CA THR A 298 -6.71 17.15 -14.81
C THR A 298 -6.07 17.71 -13.55
N ILE A 299 -4.92 18.38 -13.71
CA ILE A 299 -4.15 18.97 -12.61
C ILE A 299 -4.25 20.49 -12.74
N THR A 300 -4.81 21.17 -11.75
CA THR A 300 -5.05 22.63 -11.80
C THR A 300 -4.30 23.42 -10.72
N ASN A 301 -3.38 22.79 -9.98
CA ASN A 301 -2.85 23.36 -8.74
C ASN A 301 -1.36 23.68 -8.82
N SER A 302 -0.93 24.71 -8.09
CA SER A 302 0.46 25.21 -7.99
C SER A 302 1.51 24.15 -7.66
N ILE A 303 1.12 23.06 -7.01
CA ILE A 303 2.00 21.95 -6.59
C ILE A 303 2.68 21.28 -7.80
N ASP A 304 1.99 21.19 -8.94
CA ASP A 304 2.51 20.53 -10.14
C ASP A 304 3.65 21.31 -10.81
N ALA A 305 3.67 22.64 -10.64
CA ALA A 305 4.77 23.45 -11.14
C ALA A 305 6.11 23.11 -10.45
N GLU A 306 6.05 22.76 -9.16
CA GLU A 306 7.22 22.44 -8.35
C GLU A 306 7.55 20.93 -8.38
N TYR A 307 6.53 20.09 -8.36
CA TYR A 307 6.62 18.63 -8.31
C TYR A 307 5.81 18.00 -9.46
N PRO A 308 6.30 18.08 -10.72
CA PRO A 308 5.52 17.67 -11.87
C PRO A 308 5.31 16.16 -11.92
N ILE A 309 4.10 15.74 -12.32
CA ILE A 309 3.76 14.33 -12.49
C ILE A 309 4.01 13.89 -13.94
N VAL A 310 4.69 12.76 -14.11
CA VAL A 310 5.11 12.23 -15.40
C VAL A 310 4.26 11.02 -15.77
N ASP A 311 3.73 11.04 -16.98
CA ASP A 311 3.14 9.87 -17.63
C ASP A 311 4.26 9.16 -18.42
N PHE A 312 4.51 7.92 -18.05
CA PHE A 312 5.50 7.05 -18.68
C PHE A 312 4.85 5.84 -19.36
N SER A 313 3.55 5.89 -19.63
CA SER A 313 2.80 4.79 -20.25
C SER A 313 3.28 4.40 -21.64
N SER A 314 3.93 5.31 -22.37
CA SER A 314 4.57 5.01 -23.65
C SER A 314 5.62 3.89 -23.56
N ILE A 315 6.22 3.65 -22.38
CA ILE A 315 7.16 2.55 -22.16
C ILE A 315 6.51 1.21 -22.55
N TRP A 316 5.26 0.97 -22.15
CA TRP A 316 4.56 -0.28 -22.49
C TRP A 316 3.58 -0.14 -23.66
N LYS A 317 2.97 1.03 -23.88
CA LYS A 317 2.02 1.22 -24.98
C LYS A 317 2.70 1.17 -26.35
N THR A 318 3.91 1.74 -26.45
CA THR A 318 4.68 1.81 -27.69
C THR A 318 6.04 1.12 -27.58
N GLN A 319 6.24 0.30 -26.55
CA GLN A 319 7.50 -0.41 -26.28
C GLN A 319 8.75 0.50 -26.27
N ASN A 320 8.61 1.74 -25.78
CA ASN A 320 9.69 2.72 -25.80
C ASN A 320 10.75 2.42 -24.72
N LYS A 321 11.70 1.55 -25.04
CA LYS A 321 12.86 1.21 -24.19
C LYS A 321 13.72 2.42 -23.79
N ASN A 322 13.74 3.45 -24.65
CA ASN A 322 14.59 4.64 -24.48
C ASN A 322 13.82 5.81 -23.86
N PHE A 323 12.66 5.56 -23.25
CA PHE A 323 11.92 6.62 -22.58
C PHE A 323 12.77 7.24 -21.46
N VAL A 324 12.98 8.55 -21.55
CA VAL A 324 13.71 9.31 -20.54
C VAL A 324 12.71 10.08 -19.70
N VAL A 325 12.66 9.74 -18.42
CA VAL A 325 11.91 10.52 -17.45
C VAL A 325 12.65 11.85 -17.20
N PRO A 326 11.98 13.02 -17.31
CA PRO A 326 12.63 14.31 -17.04
C PRO A 326 13.18 14.42 -15.62
N ILE A 327 14.33 15.06 -15.48
CA ILE A 327 14.90 15.42 -14.18
C ILE A 327 13.97 16.44 -13.51
N ARG A 328 13.46 16.10 -12.32
CA ARG A 328 12.54 16.92 -11.53
C ARG A 328 12.71 16.64 -10.04
N LYS A 329 12.12 17.52 -9.22
CA LYS A 329 11.94 17.26 -7.79
C LYS A 329 10.82 16.22 -7.60
N VAL A 330 11.02 15.28 -6.70
CA VAL A 330 10.02 14.30 -6.27
C VAL A 330 9.75 14.53 -4.79
N LEU A 331 8.48 14.82 -4.47
CA LEU A 331 8.02 15.01 -3.10
C LEU A 331 7.64 13.66 -2.46
N ILE A 332 7.96 13.50 -1.18
CA ILE A 332 7.52 12.38 -0.36
C ILE A 332 7.06 12.94 0.98
N GLU A 333 5.91 12.50 1.49
CA GLU A 333 5.39 12.98 2.78
C GLU A 333 5.28 11.89 3.84
N ALA A 334 5.37 12.32 5.10
CA ALA A 334 5.12 11.50 6.27
C ALA A 334 4.30 12.33 7.28
N PRO A 335 2.96 12.18 7.29
CA PRO A 335 2.11 12.85 8.26
C PRO A 335 2.17 12.16 9.62
N ASP A 336 1.91 12.93 10.67
CA ASP A 336 1.70 12.37 12.00
C ASP A 336 0.38 11.58 12.09
N THR A 337 0.48 10.33 12.57
CA THR A 337 -0.68 9.42 12.57
C THR A 337 -1.66 9.70 13.71
N TRP A 338 -1.27 10.41 14.78
CA TRP A 338 -1.99 10.32 16.06
C TRP A 338 -2.60 11.62 16.56
N ASN A 339 -2.23 12.74 15.95
CA ASN A 339 -2.69 14.04 16.37
C ASN A 339 -3.95 14.44 15.61
N LYS A 340 -4.84 15.17 16.29
CA LYS A 340 -6.06 15.72 15.68
C LYS A 340 -5.71 16.72 14.58
N GLU A 341 -4.74 17.59 14.84
CA GLU A 341 -4.13 18.46 13.85
C GLU A 341 -2.99 17.73 13.14
N ILE A 342 -2.91 17.88 11.82
CA ILE A 342 -1.86 17.23 11.02
C ILE A 342 -0.58 18.05 11.10
N SER A 343 0.51 17.36 11.43
CA SER A 343 1.88 17.81 11.26
C SER A 343 2.53 17.01 10.15
N LEU A 344 3.07 17.69 9.15
CA LEU A 344 3.61 17.06 7.94
C LEU A 344 5.14 17.15 7.92
N ARG A 345 5.80 15.98 7.84
CA ARG A 345 7.23 15.86 7.51
C ARG A 345 7.35 15.63 6.01
N LEU A 346 8.32 16.27 5.37
CA LEU A 346 8.51 16.23 3.93
C LEU A 346 9.94 15.85 3.58
N ALA A 347 10.09 15.17 2.45
CA ALA A 347 11.38 14.95 1.81
C ALA A 347 11.30 15.29 0.33
N VAL A 348 12.41 15.79 -0.20
CA VAL A 348 12.56 16.10 -1.63
C VAL A 348 13.73 15.33 -2.18
N LEU A 349 13.47 14.54 -3.22
CA LEU A 349 14.48 13.89 -4.03
C LEU A 349 14.70 14.70 -5.31
N TYR A 350 15.95 15.06 -5.58
CA TYR A 350 16.33 15.71 -6.83
C TYR A 350 17.66 15.13 -7.34
N LYS A 351 17.63 14.52 -8.53
CA LYS A 351 18.75 13.72 -9.07
C LYS A 351 19.13 12.61 -8.06
N ASN A 352 20.30 12.72 -7.46
CA ASN A 352 20.85 11.80 -6.46
C ASN A 352 20.88 12.40 -5.05
N LEU A 353 20.29 13.58 -4.83
CA LEU A 353 20.22 14.23 -3.52
C LEU A 353 18.85 14.00 -2.90
N LEU A 354 18.82 13.40 -1.71
CA LEU A 354 17.64 13.30 -0.87
C LEU A 354 17.77 14.30 0.28
N HIS A 355 16.87 15.28 0.32
CA HIS A 355 16.71 16.20 1.45
C HIS A 355 15.55 15.72 2.32
N VAL A 356 15.84 15.36 3.58
CA VAL A 356 14.83 14.99 4.57
C VAL A 356 14.70 16.12 5.57
N GLU A 357 13.47 16.60 5.75
CA GLU A 357 13.20 17.64 6.72
C GLU A 357 13.28 17.12 8.16
N ASP A 358 13.98 17.85 9.01
CA ASP A 358 14.04 17.62 10.45
C ASP A 358 14.37 18.94 11.19
N GLU A 359 14.53 18.89 12.52
CA GLU A 359 15.07 19.99 13.32
C GLU A 359 16.43 20.48 12.78
N LYS A 360 17.26 19.53 12.33
CA LYS A 360 18.49 19.78 11.59
C LYS A 360 18.33 19.22 10.17
N PRO A 361 18.58 20.01 9.11
CA PRO A 361 18.40 19.51 7.75
C PRO A 361 19.35 18.34 7.47
N TYR A 362 18.82 17.27 6.87
CA TYR A 362 19.60 16.13 6.41
C TYR A 362 19.58 16.10 4.89
N VAL A 363 20.77 16.07 4.29
CA VAL A 363 20.94 15.83 2.85
C VAL A 363 21.85 14.64 2.67
N TYR A 364 21.43 13.69 1.84
CA TYR A 364 22.18 12.49 1.49
C TYR A 364 22.40 12.41 -0.01
N ASN A 365 23.56 11.89 -0.42
CA ASN A 365 23.80 11.50 -1.80
C ASN A 365 23.50 10.00 -1.96
N ILE A 366 22.30 9.66 -2.41
CA ILE A 366 21.81 8.27 -2.46
C ILE A 366 22.54 7.39 -3.49
N LEU A 367 23.34 7.99 -4.38
CA LEU A 367 24.16 7.25 -5.33
C LEU A 367 25.46 6.73 -4.69
N THR A 368 26.08 7.54 -3.83
CA THR A 368 27.37 7.21 -3.19
C THR A 368 27.21 6.71 -1.75
N ASP A 369 26.08 7.00 -1.11
CA ASP A 369 25.76 6.65 0.28
C ASP A 369 24.36 6.01 0.33
N GLY A 370 24.27 4.75 -0.11
CA GLY A 370 23.00 4.01 -0.14
C GLY A 370 22.40 3.70 1.24
N LEU A 371 23.17 3.84 2.32
CA LEU A 371 22.70 3.70 3.69
C LEU A 371 22.20 5.03 4.27
N GLU A 372 22.48 6.15 3.59
CA GLU A 372 22.12 7.50 4.05
C GLU A 372 22.65 7.77 5.46
N SER A 373 23.95 7.55 5.60
CA SER A 373 24.71 7.61 6.85
C SER A 373 25.53 8.91 6.98
N ILE A 374 25.82 9.58 5.87
CA ILE A 374 26.65 10.78 5.81
C ILE A 374 25.77 11.99 5.45
N ASN A 375 25.49 12.85 6.45
CA ASN A 375 24.79 14.10 6.22
C ASN A 375 25.72 15.14 5.57
N ILE A 376 25.40 15.56 4.34
CA ILE A 376 26.12 16.57 3.57
C ILE A 376 25.38 17.92 3.46
N ALA A 377 24.36 18.16 4.29
CA ALA A 377 23.56 19.39 4.25
C ALA A 377 24.39 20.68 4.35
N SER A 378 25.49 20.66 5.12
CA SER A 378 26.40 21.80 5.25
C SER A 378 27.12 22.18 3.93
N GLN A 379 27.24 21.23 3.00
CA GLN A 379 27.82 21.40 1.67
C GLN A 379 26.77 21.76 0.62
N GLN A 380 25.48 21.59 0.92
CA GLN A 380 24.34 21.77 0.01
C GLN A 380 23.41 22.90 0.47
N LYS A 381 23.97 24.03 0.91
CA LYS A 381 23.21 25.11 1.59
C LYS A 381 22.09 25.72 0.74
N ASP A 382 22.34 25.98 -0.54
CA ASP A 382 21.35 26.57 -1.43
C ASP A 382 20.21 25.58 -1.67
N PHE A 383 20.55 24.31 -1.95
CA PHE A 383 19.58 23.22 -2.08
C PHE A 383 18.71 23.05 -0.82
N VAL A 384 19.30 23.14 0.37
CA VAL A 384 18.54 23.09 1.63
C VAL A 384 17.62 24.31 1.79
N THR A 385 18.12 25.51 1.49
CA THR A 385 17.36 26.76 1.63
C THR A 385 16.14 26.78 0.72
N ASP A 386 16.35 26.48 -0.57
CA ASP A 386 15.29 26.51 -1.58
C ASP A 386 14.21 25.49 -1.25
N ASN A 387 14.58 24.22 -1.00
CA ASN A 387 13.60 23.19 -0.71
C ASN A 387 12.91 23.40 0.64
N ASN A 388 13.58 23.98 1.65
CA ASN A 388 12.91 24.33 2.91
C ASN A 388 11.84 25.42 2.70
N ALA A 389 12.09 26.39 1.84
CA ALA A 389 11.12 27.42 1.49
C ALA A 389 9.92 26.80 0.75
N ASP A 390 10.17 25.94 -0.24
CA ASP A 390 9.12 25.23 -1.00
C ASP A 390 8.24 24.36 -0.09
N MET A 391 8.87 23.56 0.79
CA MET A 391 8.17 22.71 1.74
C MET A 391 7.38 23.52 2.79
N ALA A 392 7.89 24.67 3.22
CA ALA A 392 7.17 25.56 4.12
C ALA A 392 5.94 26.19 3.44
N ALA A 393 6.10 26.67 2.20
CA ALA A 393 4.99 27.21 1.40
C ALA A 393 3.91 26.14 1.15
N LEU A 394 4.31 24.91 0.83
CA LEU A 394 3.39 23.79 0.65
C LEU A 394 2.57 23.54 1.92
N ARG A 395 3.19 23.46 3.10
CA ARG A 395 2.46 23.28 4.36
C ARG A 395 1.51 24.42 4.66
N GLN A 396 1.93 25.66 4.41
CA GLN A 396 1.07 26.83 4.58
C GLN A 396 -0.15 26.75 3.65
N GLN A 397 0.03 26.33 2.40
CA GLN A 397 -1.06 26.10 1.45
C GLN A 397 -2.01 24.98 1.91
N LEU A 398 -1.49 23.94 2.58
CA LEU A 398 -2.28 22.84 3.13
C LEU A 398 -2.93 23.15 4.49
N GLY A 399 -2.47 24.18 5.18
CA GLY A 399 -2.89 24.48 6.56
C GLY A 399 -2.37 23.48 7.58
N PHE A 400 -1.17 22.92 7.37
CA PHE A 400 -0.57 21.92 8.26
C PHE A 400 0.59 22.47 9.08
N ASN A 401 0.77 21.88 10.25
CA ASN A 401 1.89 22.19 11.12
C ASN A 401 3.19 21.56 10.59
N LYS A 402 4.32 22.16 10.94
CA LYS A 402 5.63 21.52 10.72
C LYS A 402 5.77 20.33 11.65
N TRP A 403 6.19 19.20 11.11
CA TRP A 403 6.51 18.03 11.94
C TRP A 403 7.64 18.35 12.92
N THR A 404 7.46 17.87 14.14
CA THR A 404 8.45 17.90 15.22
C THR A 404 8.75 16.48 15.64
N ASN A 405 9.98 16.22 16.05
CA ASN A 405 10.40 14.89 16.48
C ASN A 405 9.55 14.43 17.67
N TYR A 406 8.82 13.34 17.52
CA TYR A 406 7.85 12.88 18.51
C TYR A 406 7.91 11.37 18.67
N LYS A 407 8.52 10.94 19.77
CA LYS A 407 8.30 9.63 20.39
C LYS A 407 7.55 9.84 21.70
N SER A 408 6.30 9.41 21.77
CA SER A 408 5.55 9.43 23.03
C SER A 408 5.29 8.03 23.55
N LYS A 409 5.09 7.95 24.86
CA LYS A 409 4.62 6.73 25.53
C LYS A 409 3.33 6.21 24.89
N PHE A 410 2.45 7.14 24.46
CA PHE A 410 1.23 6.81 23.75
C PHE A 410 1.49 6.03 22.45
N GLN A 411 2.45 6.43 21.62
CA GLN A 411 2.78 5.69 20.39
C GLN A 411 3.35 4.30 20.68
N ASN A 412 4.17 4.15 21.74
CA ASN A 412 4.66 2.84 22.15
C ASN A 412 3.50 1.92 22.55
N TRP A 413 2.49 2.45 23.24
CA TRP A 413 1.27 1.72 23.57
C TRP A 413 0.49 1.30 22.33
N VAL A 414 0.28 2.22 21.39
CA VAL A 414 -0.39 1.90 20.11
C VAL A 414 0.34 0.76 19.40
N PHE A 415 1.66 0.90 19.23
CA PHE A 415 2.50 -0.09 18.58
C PHE A 415 2.38 -1.45 19.29
N LEU A 416 2.50 -1.48 20.62
CA LEU A 416 2.40 -2.72 21.38
C LEU A 416 1.01 -3.38 21.28
N ASN A 417 -0.09 -2.61 21.25
CA ASN A 417 -1.42 -3.16 21.00
C ASN A 417 -1.54 -3.70 19.58
N ARG A 418 -1.10 -2.94 18.57
CA ARG A 418 -1.10 -3.38 17.17
C ARG A 418 -0.40 -4.72 17.03
N GLU A 419 0.80 -4.83 17.59
CA GLU A 419 1.60 -6.05 17.63
C GLU A 419 0.87 -7.22 18.31
N TYR A 420 0.16 -6.97 19.43
CA TYR A 420 -0.60 -8.02 20.13
C TYR A 420 -1.76 -8.59 19.30
N TRP A 421 -2.41 -7.74 18.52
CA TRP A 421 -3.55 -8.12 17.67
C TRP A 421 -3.11 -8.68 16.31
N SER A 422 -1.96 -8.25 15.79
CA SER A 422 -1.42 -8.75 14.53
C SER A 422 -0.60 -10.03 14.66
N ARG A 423 -0.01 -10.31 15.84
CA ARG A 423 0.88 -11.47 16.06
C ARG A 423 0.36 -12.38 17.17
N PRO A 424 -0.60 -13.28 16.90
CA PRO A 424 -1.18 -14.18 17.92
C PRO A 424 -0.14 -15.01 18.68
N ASN A 425 0.94 -15.42 18.02
CA ASN A 425 1.99 -16.24 18.62
C ASN A 425 2.89 -15.42 19.57
N ALA A 426 3.17 -14.16 19.25
CA ALA A 426 4.01 -13.26 20.05
C ALA A 426 3.30 -12.68 21.28
N ARG A 427 2.03 -13.04 21.53
CA ARG A 427 1.23 -12.43 22.61
C ARG A 427 1.91 -12.54 23.97
N LYS A 428 2.58 -13.66 24.27
CA LYS A 428 3.26 -13.85 25.55
C LYS A 428 4.42 -12.85 25.72
N SER A 429 5.33 -12.79 24.75
CA SER A 429 6.50 -11.90 24.78
C SER A 429 6.09 -10.41 24.74
N LEU A 430 4.99 -10.07 24.08
CA LEU A 430 4.42 -8.72 24.10
C LEU A 430 3.83 -8.35 25.46
N LEU A 431 3.20 -9.29 26.17
CA LEU A 431 2.78 -9.07 27.56
C LEU A 431 3.98 -8.92 28.51
N ASP A 432 5.06 -9.67 28.28
CA ASP A 432 6.31 -9.48 29.04
C ASP A 432 6.93 -8.09 28.77
N THR A 433 6.90 -7.63 27.51
CA THR A 433 7.32 -6.27 27.12
C THR A 433 6.49 -5.20 27.83
N GLU A 434 5.18 -5.40 27.89
CA GLU A 434 4.27 -4.53 28.64
C GLU A 434 4.61 -4.53 30.14
N PHE A 435 4.94 -5.68 30.71
CA PHE A 435 5.31 -5.77 32.13
C PHE A 435 6.59 -4.98 32.45
N GLU A 436 7.61 -5.06 31.59
CA GLU A 436 8.83 -4.26 31.73
C GLU A 436 8.58 -2.75 31.51
N SER A 437 7.69 -2.41 30.58
CA SER A 437 7.23 -1.03 30.39
C SER A 437 6.58 -0.46 31.67
N ILE A 438 5.66 -1.23 32.28
CA ILE A 438 4.99 -0.84 33.53
C ILE A 438 5.99 -0.65 34.68
N LYS A 439 6.98 -1.53 34.82
CA LYS A 439 8.06 -1.41 35.83
C LYS A 439 8.80 -0.07 35.72
N LYS A 440 9.11 0.33 34.49
CA LYS A 440 9.90 1.52 34.21
C LYS A 440 9.06 2.80 34.30
N GLU A 441 7.86 2.77 33.72
CA GLU A 441 7.07 3.98 33.49
C GLU A 441 5.98 4.23 34.52
N LYS A 442 5.61 3.20 35.29
CA LYS A 442 4.55 3.21 36.29
C LYS A 442 3.22 3.75 35.73
N MET A 443 2.83 3.29 34.54
CA MET A 443 1.54 3.64 33.92
C MET A 443 0.97 2.41 33.21
N THR A 444 -0.37 2.31 33.21
CA THR A 444 -1.12 1.23 32.56
C THR A 444 -1.79 1.71 31.28
N GLN A 445 -2.09 0.76 30.40
CA GLN A 445 -2.82 0.93 29.14
C GLN A 445 -3.79 -0.26 28.95
N PRO A 446 -4.69 -0.26 27.93
CA PRO A 446 -5.64 -1.36 27.75
C PRO A 446 -5.02 -2.75 27.70
N LEU A 447 -3.80 -2.87 27.14
CA LEU A 447 -3.08 -4.14 27.07
C LEU A 447 -2.65 -4.66 28.46
N SER A 448 -2.40 -3.79 29.43
CA SER A 448 -1.97 -4.18 30.80
C SER A 448 -3.01 -5.06 31.51
N VAL A 449 -4.28 -4.98 31.11
CA VAL A 449 -5.36 -5.82 31.64
C VAL A 449 -5.21 -7.28 31.21
N PHE A 450 -4.78 -7.51 29.98
CA PHE A 450 -4.47 -8.85 29.48
C PHE A 450 -3.23 -9.41 30.18
N LEU A 451 -2.24 -8.56 30.47
CA LEU A 451 -1.08 -8.92 31.28
C LEU A 451 -1.50 -9.33 32.69
N ALA A 452 -2.30 -8.52 33.37
CA ALA A 452 -2.80 -8.84 34.71
C ALA A 452 -3.52 -10.20 34.73
N ARG A 453 -4.40 -10.45 33.75
CA ARG A 453 -5.08 -11.73 33.59
C ARG A 453 -4.11 -12.91 33.38
N SER A 454 -3.08 -12.71 32.55
CA SER A 454 -2.02 -13.70 32.32
C SER A 454 -1.24 -14.02 33.61
N LEU A 455 -0.87 -13.00 34.38
CA LEU A 455 -0.17 -13.17 35.67
C LEU A 455 -1.03 -13.93 36.70
N ILE A 456 -2.33 -13.67 36.74
CA ILE A 456 -3.29 -14.37 37.60
C ILE A 456 -3.34 -15.86 37.22
N GLN A 457 -3.50 -16.17 35.94
CA GLN A 457 -3.51 -17.55 35.44
C GLN A 457 -2.20 -18.28 35.76
N ALA A 458 -1.07 -17.56 35.69
CA ALA A 458 0.26 -18.06 36.02
C ALA A 458 0.57 -18.08 37.53
N ARG A 459 -0.34 -17.62 38.40
CA ARG A 459 -0.16 -17.51 39.87
C ARG A 459 1.07 -16.66 40.28
N ARG A 460 1.42 -15.62 39.49
CA ARG A 460 2.54 -14.71 39.76
C ARG A 460 2.10 -13.53 40.64
N THR A 461 1.84 -13.79 41.92
CA THR A 461 1.26 -12.80 42.86
C THR A 461 2.16 -11.61 43.16
N SER A 462 3.48 -11.79 43.26
CA SER A 462 4.43 -10.69 43.49
C SER A 462 4.44 -9.68 42.34
N ASP A 463 4.40 -10.17 41.11
CA ASP A 463 4.39 -9.34 39.90
C ASP A 463 3.06 -8.61 39.71
N LEU A 464 1.95 -9.26 40.10
CA LEU A 464 0.64 -8.64 40.08
C LEU A 464 0.54 -7.44 41.03
N ASN A 465 1.17 -7.51 42.20
CA ASN A 465 1.16 -6.41 43.19
C ASN A 465 1.81 -5.13 42.65
N LEU A 466 2.85 -5.26 41.82
CA LEU A 466 3.47 -4.11 41.16
C LEU A 466 2.48 -3.36 40.25
N ILE A 467 1.68 -4.10 39.47
CA ILE A 467 0.68 -3.52 38.56
C ILE A 467 -0.47 -2.88 39.37
N LYS A 468 -0.86 -3.50 40.49
CA LYS A 468 -1.94 -3.01 41.37
C LYS A 468 -1.67 -1.62 41.95
N GLU A 469 -0.43 -1.34 42.32
CA GLU A 469 -0.07 -0.07 42.97
C GLU A 469 -0.10 1.14 42.02
N ILE A 470 -0.15 0.90 40.72
CA ILE A 470 -0.03 1.93 39.68
C ILE A 470 -1.39 2.54 39.32
N ASP A 471 -2.52 1.95 39.71
CA ASP A 471 -3.82 2.31 39.14
C ASP A 471 -4.99 2.34 40.16
N LEU A 472 -5.26 3.51 40.77
CA LEU A 472 -6.37 3.69 41.70
C LEU A 472 -7.20 4.96 41.40
N LYS A 473 -8.26 4.83 40.59
CA LYS A 473 -9.38 5.80 40.58
C LYS A 473 -10.80 5.22 40.61
N GLN A 474 -11.02 3.91 40.72
CA GLN A 474 -12.39 3.37 40.92
C GLN A 474 -12.46 2.33 42.04
N LYS A 475 -13.50 2.44 42.89
CA LYS A 475 -13.84 1.50 43.96
C LYS A 475 -15.20 0.85 43.67
N ASN A 476 -15.24 -0.48 43.83
CA ASN A 476 -16.40 -1.38 43.95
C ASN A 476 -17.26 -1.64 42.70
N ILE A 477 -17.13 -2.83 42.11
CA ILE A 477 -17.89 -3.29 40.94
C ILE A 477 -18.29 -4.77 41.08
N THR A 478 -19.50 -5.14 40.63
CA THR A 478 -20.12 -6.48 40.71
C THR A 478 -19.72 -7.43 39.57
N GLU A 479 -19.82 -8.76 39.77
CA GLU A 479 -19.48 -9.83 38.80
C GLU A 479 -20.01 -9.61 37.35
N ARG A 480 -21.29 -9.23 37.19
CA ARG A 480 -21.90 -8.96 35.88
C ARG A 480 -21.28 -7.76 35.17
N THR A 481 -20.80 -6.79 35.93
CA THR A 481 -20.15 -5.57 35.42
C THR A 481 -18.69 -5.87 35.01
N LYS A 482 -18.11 -6.99 35.45
CA LYS A 482 -16.74 -7.43 35.10
C LYS A 482 -16.61 -7.93 33.67
N ALA A 483 -17.52 -8.81 33.23
CA ALA A 483 -17.52 -9.33 31.86
C ALA A 483 -17.71 -8.18 30.85
N ILE A 484 -18.57 -7.22 31.19
CA ILE A 484 -18.78 -5.99 30.42
C ILE A 484 -17.51 -5.14 30.42
N SER A 485 -16.83 -4.98 31.57
CA SER A 485 -15.58 -4.23 31.66
C SER A 485 -14.44 -4.86 30.85
N PHE A 486 -14.28 -6.18 30.88
CA PHE A 486 -13.25 -6.87 30.09
C PHE A 486 -13.52 -6.77 28.59
N GLU A 487 -14.77 -6.94 28.14
CA GLU A 487 -15.11 -6.77 26.73
C GLU A 487 -14.93 -5.30 26.29
N ASN A 488 -15.25 -4.33 27.15
CA ASN A 488 -14.96 -2.92 26.90
C ASN A 488 -13.46 -2.64 26.75
N VAL A 489 -12.60 -3.23 27.60
CA VAL A 489 -11.15 -3.05 27.50
C VAL A 489 -10.57 -3.77 26.29
N LYS A 490 -11.10 -4.94 25.94
CA LYS A 490 -10.76 -5.61 24.70
C LYS A 490 -11.12 -4.73 23.50
N GLN A 491 -12.31 -4.13 23.49
CA GLN A 491 -12.69 -3.18 22.46
C GLN A 491 -11.77 -1.96 22.43
N GLN A 492 -11.39 -1.39 23.58
CA GLN A 492 -10.44 -0.28 23.66
C GLN A 492 -9.04 -0.65 23.17
N SER A 493 -8.53 -1.84 23.50
CA SER A 493 -7.25 -2.35 23.03
C SER A 493 -7.26 -2.58 21.51
N VAL A 494 -8.34 -3.17 20.99
CA VAL A 494 -8.56 -3.32 19.55
C VAL A 494 -8.65 -1.95 18.87
N ASN A 495 -9.39 -1.00 19.43
CA ASN A 495 -9.50 0.37 18.88
C ASN A 495 -8.16 1.11 18.88
N LEU A 496 -7.35 0.90 19.91
CA LEU A 496 -6.00 1.44 20.01
C LEU A 496 -5.06 0.81 18.97
N ALA A 497 -5.18 -0.49 18.71
CA ALA A 497 -4.45 -1.19 17.66
C ALA A 497 -4.89 -0.81 16.24
N LEU A 498 -6.20 -0.59 16.05
CA LEU A 498 -6.84 -0.23 14.79
C LEU A 498 -6.73 1.26 14.48
N GLU A 499 -5.75 1.96 15.04
CA GLU A 499 -5.43 3.34 14.68
C GLU A 499 -6.67 4.25 14.47
N ASN A 500 -7.61 4.21 15.41
CA ASN A 500 -8.85 4.99 15.37
C ASN A 500 -9.72 4.75 14.12
N ILE A 501 -9.80 3.49 13.64
CA ILE A 501 -10.52 3.12 12.42
C ILE A 501 -11.99 3.60 12.43
N TRP A 502 -12.60 3.90 13.59
CA TRP A 502 -13.98 4.38 13.68
C TRP A 502 -14.15 5.86 14.09
N GLY A 503 -13.08 6.62 14.34
CA GLY A 503 -13.20 8.00 14.84
C GLY A 503 -13.97 8.13 16.17
N LEU A 504 -14.11 7.02 16.90
CA LEU A 504 -14.83 6.95 18.18
C LEU A 504 -13.92 7.18 19.40
N TRP A 505 -12.62 7.38 19.18
CA TRP A 505 -11.66 7.52 20.25
C TRP A 505 -11.03 8.91 20.24
N GLU A 506 -11.07 9.57 21.40
CA GLU A 506 -10.34 10.81 21.67
C GLU A 506 -9.13 10.44 22.52
N ALA A 507 -7.95 10.88 22.11
CA ALA A 507 -6.70 10.47 22.76
C ALA A 507 -6.53 10.92 24.21
N ASP A 508 -7.35 11.88 24.62
CA ASP A 508 -7.46 12.47 25.94
C ASP A 508 -8.60 11.87 26.79
N LYS A 509 -9.46 11.00 26.22
CA LYS A 509 -10.47 10.28 27.01
C LYS A 509 -9.79 9.24 27.89
N THR A 510 -9.89 9.45 29.20
CA THR A 510 -9.49 8.52 30.26
C THR A 510 -9.95 7.11 29.92
N TRP A 511 -8.99 6.20 29.76
CA TRP A 511 -9.22 4.78 29.54
C TRP A 511 -10.24 4.24 30.55
N LEU A 512 -11.15 3.36 30.10
CA LEU A 512 -11.92 2.57 31.06
C LEU A 512 -10.96 1.50 31.58
N GLN A 513 -10.14 1.90 32.56
CA GLN A 513 -9.19 1.02 33.22
C GLN A 513 -9.97 -0.16 33.80
N SER A 514 -9.67 -1.38 33.34
CA SER A 514 -10.47 -2.52 33.77
C SER A 514 -10.23 -2.79 35.24
N ASN A 515 -11.31 -3.12 35.93
CA ASN A 515 -11.30 -3.57 37.31
C ASN A 515 -10.70 -4.97 37.50
N VAL A 516 -10.20 -5.62 36.43
CA VAL A 516 -9.47 -6.90 36.51
C VAL A 516 -8.20 -6.77 37.38
N ILE A 517 -7.60 -5.57 37.43
CA ILE A 517 -6.45 -5.28 38.30
C ILE A 517 -6.87 -5.25 39.79
N LEU A 518 -8.13 -4.91 40.09
CA LEU A 518 -8.66 -4.84 41.46
C LEU A 518 -9.01 -6.21 42.07
N GLU A 519 -9.03 -7.28 41.26
CA GLU A 519 -9.72 -8.54 41.58
C GLU A 519 -8.84 -9.69 42.11
N ASN A 520 -7.86 -9.41 42.97
CA ASN A 520 -7.41 -10.47 43.90
C ASN A 520 -7.26 -9.89 45.31
N GLN A 521 -8.37 -9.35 45.82
CA GLN A 521 -8.66 -9.25 47.26
C GLN A 521 -9.33 -10.53 47.73
#